data_AF-A0A2H0YQ98-F1
#
_entry.id   AF-A0A2H0YQ98-F1
#
_cell.length_a   1.000
_cell.length_b   1.000
_cell.length_c   1.000
_cell.angle_alpha   90.00
_cell.angle_beta   90.00
_cell.angle_gamma   90.00
#
_symmetry.space_group_name_H-M   'P 1'
#
loop_
_entity.id
_entity.type
_entity.pdbx_description
1 polymer ?
#
loop_
_entity_poly.entity_id
_entity_poly.type
_entity_poly.pdbx_seq_one_letter_code
_entity_poly.pdbx_strand_id
1 'polypeptide(L)'
;MKSVYRISLLALIIGLGLVLLFNLWRPVALNFGQLSNLAFPKSSAGQFAFAVIGDNEGENPFYADLIRQISQNQDIKFLLHVGDATASGTSEEFQALKKANAELGLKIPVYFVPGNHDLTTD
;
A
#
# COMPACT_ATOMS: atom_id res chain seq x y z
N MET A 1 -30.16 27.23 -33.20
CA MET A 1 -28.74 27.19 -33.63
C MET A 1 -27.75 27.19 -32.46
N LYS A 2 -27.70 28.22 -31.59
CA LYS A 2 -26.71 28.30 -30.48
C LYS A 2 -26.71 27.10 -29.50
N SER A 3 -27.87 26.49 -29.24
CA SER A 3 -27.99 25.32 -28.34
C SER A 3 -27.35 24.05 -28.93
N VAL A 4 -27.46 23.82 -30.24
CA VAL A 4 -26.87 22.66 -30.92
C VAL A 4 -25.33 22.73 -30.84
N TYR A 5 -24.73 23.89 -31.10
CA TYR A 5 -23.27 24.07 -30.99
C TYR A 5 -22.77 23.85 -29.56
N ARG A 6 -23.54 24.24 -28.53
CA ARG A 6 -23.16 24.01 -27.13
C ARG A 6 -23.19 22.53 -26.77
N ILE A 7 -24.20 21.80 -27.24
CA ILE A 7 -24.32 20.35 -27.01
C ILE A 7 -23.18 19.62 -27.73
N SER A 8 -22.92 19.96 -29.01
CA SER A 8 -21.81 19.37 -29.78
C SER A 8 -20.45 19.67 -29.16
N LEU A 9 -20.21 20.89 -28.67
CA LEU A 9 -18.97 21.26 -28.01
C LEU A 9 -18.78 20.51 -26.68
N LEU A 10 -19.84 20.37 -25.88
CA LEU A 10 -19.80 19.61 -24.64
C LEU A 10 -19.48 18.13 -24.92
N ALA A 11 -20.12 17.53 -25.92
CA ALA A 11 -19.87 16.15 -26.33
C ALA A 11 -18.41 15.96 -26.79
N LEU A 12 -17.86 16.94 -27.52
CA LEU A 12 -16.45 16.92 -27.93
C LEU A 12 -15.51 16.98 -26.73
N ILE A 13 -15.75 17.88 -25.77
CA ILE A 13 -14.94 18.02 -24.55
C ILE A 13 -14.97 16.73 -23.73
N ILE A 14 -16.16 16.14 -23.54
CA ILE A 14 -16.31 14.87 -22.82
C ILE A 14 -15.57 13.75 -23.57
N GLY A 15 -15.73 13.66 -24.89
CA GLY A 15 -15.02 12.68 -25.70
C GLY A 15 -13.50 12.81 -25.58
N LEU A 16 -12.98 14.03 -25.67
CA LEU A 16 -11.55 14.32 -25.51
C LEU A 16 -11.07 13.97 -24.09
N GLY A 17 -11.85 14.32 -23.07
CA GLY A 17 -11.57 14.00 -21.67
C GLY A 17 -11.49 12.49 -21.43
N LEU A 18 -12.42 11.71 -21.99
CA LEU A 18 -12.40 10.25 -21.89
C LEU A 18 -11.18 9.64 -22.59
N VAL A 19 -10.78 10.17 -23.75
CA VAL A 19 -9.56 9.74 -24.46
C VAL A 19 -8.31 10.04 -23.63
N LEU A 20 -8.22 11.22 -23.02
CA LEU A 20 -7.10 11.59 -22.15
C LEU A 20 -7.04 10.70 -20.90
N LEU A 21 -8.17 10.49 -20.22
CA LEU A 21 -8.26 9.61 -19.06
C LEU A 21 -7.86 8.17 -19.41
N PHE A 22 -8.33 7.65 -20.55
CA PHE A 22 -7.94 6.32 -21.01
C PHE A 22 -6.42 6.20 -21.24
N ASN A 23 -5.82 7.21 -21.88
CA ASN A 23 -4.38 7.22 -22.14
C ASN A 23 -3.54 7.38 -20.86
N LEU A 24 -4.03 8.14 -19.87
CA LEU A 24 -3.40 8.26 -18.55
C LEU A 24 -3.52 6.96 -17.74
N TRP A 25 -4.62 6.21 -17.90
CA TRP A 25 -4.86 4.96 -17.18
C TRP A 25 -4.15 3.75 -17.80
N ARG A 26 -3.87 3.79 -19.11
CA ARG A 26 -3.29 2.68 -19.86
C ARG A 26 -1.95 2.18 -19.28
N PRO A 27 -0.98 3.02 -18.89
CA PRO A 27 0.25 2.55 -18.25
C PRO A 27 0.00 1.83 -16.93
N VAL A 28 -0.92 2.33 -16.10
CA VAL A 28 -1.28 1.72 -14.81
C VAL A 28 -1.83 0.31 -15.02
N ALA A 29 -2.77 0.16 -15.96
CA ALA A 29 -3.35 -1.15 -16.29
C ALA A 29 -2.31 -2.13 -16.86
N LEU A 30 -1.39 -1.65 -17.71
CA LEU A 30 -0.32 -2.48 -18.27
C LEU A 30 0.68 -2.93 -17.20
N ASN A 31 1.11 -2.01 -16.33
CA ASN A 31 2.02 -2.33 -15.22
C ASN A 31 1.39 -3.32 -14.25
N PHE A 32 0.11 -3.15 -13.91
CA PHE A 32 -0.62 -4.09 -13.07
C PHE A 32 -0.70 -5.49 -13.71
N GLY A 33 -0.93 -5.55 -15.03
CA GLY A 33 -0.87 -6.80 -15.79
C GLY A 33 0.51 -7.46 -15.76
N GLN A 34 1.60 -6.68 -15.83
CA GLN A 34 2.95 -7.23 -15.72
C GLN A 34 3.26 -7.74 -14.31
N LEU A 35 2.90 -6.98 -13.27
CA LEU A 35 3.12 -7.34 -11.87
C LEU A 35 2.34 -8.61 -11.48
N SER A 36 1.09 -8.73 -11.90
CA SER A 36 0.26 -9.91 -11.64
C SER A 36 0.75 -11.17 -12.36
N ASN A 37 1.50 -11.02 -13.45
CA ASN A 37 2.12 -12.12 -14.20
C ASN A 37 3.58 -12.40 -13.77
N LEU A 38 4.09 -11.75 -12.73
CA LEU A 38 5.37 -12.12 -12.15
C LEU A 38 5.26 -13.53 -11.56
N ALA A 39 5.70 -14.52 -12.36
CA ALA A 39 5.82 -15.90 -11.92
C ALA A 39 7.08 -16.03 -11.07
N PHE A 40 6.89 -16.08 -9.76
CA PHE A 40 7.98 -16.42 -8.85
C PHE A 40 8.22 -17.92 -8.88
N PRO A 41 9.49 -18.37 -9.03
CA PRO A 41 9.80 -19.79 -8.97
C PRO A 41 9.32 -20.34 -7.62
N LYS A 42 8.53 -21.42 -7.65
CA LYS A 42 8.14 -22.14 -6.44
C LYS A 42 9.40 -22.78 -5.85
N SER A 43 9.97 -22.17 -4.82
CA SER A 43 11.05 -22.78 -4.06
C SER A 43 10.52 -24.04 -3.36
N SER A 44 11.16 -25.17 -3.61
CA SER A 44 10.88 -26.46 -2.95
C SER A 44 11.67 -26.65 -1.65
N ALA A 45 12.45 -25.65 -1.22
CA ALA A 45 13.33 -25.74 -0.06
C ALA A 45 12.71 -25.04 1.16
N GLY A 46 12.12 -25.83 2.06
CA GLY A 46 11.58 -25.39 3.36
C GLY A 46 10.40 -24.41 3.28
N GLN A 47 9.32 -24.66 4.01
CA GLN A 47 8.25 -23.67 4.17
C GLN A 47 8.74 -22.58 5.14
N PHE A 48 9.35 -21.54 4.59
CA PHE A 48 9.68 -20.31 5.31
C PHE A 48 8.81 -19.18 4.75
N ALA A 49 8.00 -18.57 5.61
CA ALA A 49 7.12 -17.47 5.24
C ALA A 49 7.33 -16.27 6.17
N PHE A 50 7.22 -15.08 5.58
CA PHE A 50 7.25 -13.82 6.29
C PHE A 50 6.32 -12.82 5.59
N ALA A 51 5.82 -11.85 6.34
CA ALA A 51 4.96 -10.80 5.82
C ALA A 51 5.80 -9.58 5.46
N VAL A 52 5.36 -8.83 4.44
CA VAL A 52 5.94 -7.56 4.03
C VAL A 52 4.83 -6.53 3.91
N ILE A 53 4.96 -5.41 4.62
CA ILE A 53 4.05 -4.25 4.54
C ILE A 53 4.87 -2.97 4.48
N GLY A 54 4.26 -1.84 4.16
CA GLY A 54 4.89 -0.52 4.19
C GLY A 54 3.84 0.57 4.05
N ASP A 55 4.27 1.82 4.25
CA ASP A 55 3.51 3.02 3.90
C ASP A 55 2.11 3.09 4.56
N ASN A 56 2.06 2.78 5.86
CA ASN A 56 0.83 2.88 6.66
C ASN A 56 0.68 4.24 7.33
N GLU A 57 1.78 5.01 7.47
CA GLU A 57 1.80 6.33 8.10
C GLU A 57 1.12 6.36 9.50
N GLY A 58 1.34 5.32 10.30
CA GLY A 58 0.72 5.14 11.61
C GLY A 58 -0.45 4.14 11.64
N GLU A 59 -1.16 4.08 12.77
CA GLU A 59 -2.29 3.16 12.91
C GLU A 59 -3.50 3.66 12.10
N ASN A 60 -4.03 2.78 11.25
CA ASN A 60 -5.27 3.02 10.52
C ASN A 60 -6.07 1.71 10.38
N PRO A 61 -7.34 1.75 9.95
CA PRO A 61 -8.17 0.54 9.85
C PRO A 61 -7.58 -0.57 8.96
N PHE A 62 -6.93 -0.20 7.84
CA PHE A 62 -6.32 -1.18 6.94
C PHE A 62 -5.10 -1.83 7.58
N TYR A 63 -4.26 -1.03 8.26
CA TYR A 63 -3.14 -1.53 9.04
C TYR A 63 -3.63 -2.53 10.10
N ALA A 64 -4.67 -2.16 10.87
CA ALA A 64 -5.22 -3.03 11.89
C ALA A 64 -5.73 -4.37 11.33
N ASP A 65 -6.41 -4.34 10.18
CA ASP A 65 -6.90 -5.55 9.52
C ASP A 65 -5.76 -6.42 8.96
N LEU A 66 -4.71 -5.81 8.42
CA LEU A 66 -3.50 -6.53 7.96
C LEU A 66 -2.80 -7.22 9.15
N ILE A 67 -2.57 -6.50 10.25
CA ILE A 67 -1.90 -7.06 11.41
C ILE A 67 -2.71 -8.20 12.04
N ARG A 68 -4.04 -8.11 12.08
CA ARG A 68 -4.90 -9.24 12.54
C ARG A 68 -4.78 -10.47 11.65
N GLN A 69 -4.74 -10.30 10.33
CA GLN A 69 -4.55 -11.42 9.41
C GLN A 69 -3.17 -12.06 9.58
N ILE A 70 -2.14 -11.24 9.74
CA ILE A 70 -0.77 -11.70 9.97
C ILE A 70 -0.66 -12.44 11.31
N SER A 71 -1.25 -11.89 12.39
CA SER A 71 -1.16 -12.47 13.73
C SER A 71 -1.89 -13.80 13.88
N GLN A 72 -2.90 -14.06 13.03
CA GLN A 72 -3.62 -15.33 12.99
C GLN A 72 -2.87 -16.42 12.21
N ASN A 73 -1.87 -16.08 11.39
CA ASN A 73 -1.13 -17.03 10.57
C ASN A 73 0.17 -17.49 11.26
N GLN A 74 0.21 -18.75 11.69
CA GLN A 74 1.35 -19.34 12.42
C GLN A 74 2.56 -19.68 11.54
N ASP A 75 2.39 -19.69 10.22
CA ASP A 75 3.48 -19.98 9.27
C ASP A 75 4.39 -18.76 9.08
N ILE A 76 3.86 -17.56 9.30
CA ILE A 76 4.61 -16.29 9.20
C ILE A 76 5.56 -16.18 10.40
N LYS A 77 6.86 -16.08 10.13
CA LYS A 77 7.91 -16.06 11.18
C LYS A 77 8.31 -14.67 11.64
N PHE A 78 8.14 -13.66 10.80
CA PHE A 78 8.36 -12.25 11.13
C PHE A 78 7.62 -11.35 10.13
N LEU A 79 7.55 -10.08 10.48
CA LEU A 79 7.05 -9.00 9.64
C LEU A 79 8.21 -8.07 9.24
N LEU A 80 8.33 -7.75 7.96
CA LEU A 80 9.21 -6.71 7.45
C LEU A 80 8.37 -5.48 7.07
N HIS A 81 8.65 -4.34 7.68
CA HIS A 81 8.07 -3.05 7.35
C HIS A 81 9.02 -2.26 6.46
N VAL A 82 8.63 -1.90 5.25
CA VAL A 82 9.53 -1.35 4.22
C VAL A 82 9.48 0.18 4.11
N GLY A 83 9.32 0.87 5.23
CA GLY A 83 9.30 2.34 5.30
C GLY A 83 7.93 2.95 5.55
N ASP A 84 7.97 4.23 5.91
CA ASP A 84 6.84 5.12 6.19
C ASP A 84 5.85 4.48 7.18
N ALA A 85 6.43 4.00 8.28
CA ALA A 85 5.71 3.39 9.39
C ALA A 85 4.90 4.41 10.20
N THR A 86 5.38 5.65 10.20
CA THR A 86 4.84 6.81 10.92
C THR A 86 4.64 7.97 9.94
N ALA A 87 3.74 8.90 10.27
CA ALA A 87 3.47 10.05 9.41
C ALA A 87 4.57 11.14 9.52
N SER A 88 5.22 11.26 10.68
CA SER A 88 6.17 12.33 10.96
C SER A 88 7.45 11.90 11.69
N GLY A 89 7.64 10.61 11.98
CA GLY A 89 8.87 10.11 12.60
C GLY A 89 9.01 10.43 14.08
N THR A 90 7.93 10.87 14.74
CA THR A 90 7.99 11.24 16.16
C THR A 90 8.06 10.01 17.06
N SER A 91 8.71 10.16 18.23
CA SER A 91 8.80 9.09 19.22
C SER A 91 7.41 8.60 19.67
N GLU A 92 6.46 9.52 19.81
CA GLU A 92 5.08 9.26 20.19
C GLU A 92 4.37 8.35 19.17
N GLU A 93 4.56 8.60 17.86
CA GLU A 93 3.99 7.77 16.79
C GLU A 93 4.58 6.36 16.81
N PHE A 94 5.88 6.20 17.02
CA PHE A 94 6.49 4.89 17.17
C PHE A 94 5.97 4.13 18.40
N GLN A 95 5.77 4.81 19.53
CA GLN A 95 5.18 4.18 20.71
C GLN A 95 3.71 3.79 20.48
N ALA A 96 2.94 4.63 19.79
CA ALA A 96 1.56 4.33 19.43
C ALA A 96 1.48 3.09 18.53
N LEU A 97 2.31 3.02 17.49
CA LEU A 97 2.37 1.86 16.58
C LEU A 97 2.79 0.58 17.30
N LYS A 98 3.77 0.67 18.20
CA LYS A 98 4.21 -0.46 19.04
C LYS A 98 3.07 -0.95 19.94
N LYS A 99 2.31 -0.04 20.55
CA LYS A 99 1.15 -0.36 21.37
C LYS A 99 0.05 -1.03 20.55
N ALA A 100 -0.28 -0.48 19.38
CA ALA A 100 -1.27 -1.05 18.47
C ALA A 100 -0.90 -2.49 18.07
N ASN A 101 0.37 -2.75 17.73
CA ASN A 101 0.84 -4.10 17.43
C ASN A 101 0.61 -5.10 18.56
N ALA A 102 0.87 -4.68 19.80
CA ALA A 102 0.62 -5.52 20.97
C ALA A 102 -0.88 -5.78 21.18
N GLU A 103 -1.72 -4.75 21.04
CA GLU A 103 -3.19 -4.84 21.20
C GLU A 103 -3.84 -5.70 20.11
N LEU A 104 -3.30 -5.67 18.89
CA LEU A 104 -3.74 -6.49 17.75
C LEU A 104 -3.18 -7.93 17.78
N GLY A 105 -2.44 -8.27 18.84
CA GLY A 105 -1.97 -9.63 19.09
C GLY A 105 -0.79 -10.07 18.22
N LEU A 106 -0.02 -9.13 17.64
CA LEU A 106 1.18 -9.45 16.87
C LEU A 106 2.29 -9.93 17.81
N LYS A 107 2.64 -11.22 17.72
CA LYS A 107 3.64 -11.87 18.60
C LYS A 107 4.97 -12.19 17.91
N ILE A 108 5.03 -12.02 16.60
CA ILE A 108 6.22 -12.28 15.80
C ILE A 108 7.15 -11.05 15.79
N PRO A 109 8.46 -11.22 15.57
CA PRO A 109 9.37 -10.10 15.39
C PRO A 109 8.93 -9.19 14.24
N VAL A 110 9.12 -7.88 14.43
CA VAL A 110 8.92 -6.87 13.39
C VAL A 110 10.24 -6.17 13.12
N TYR A 111 10.66 -6.18 11.86
CA TYR A 111 11.85 -5.47 11.39
C TYR A 111 11.42 -4.26 10.59
N PHE A 112 11.89 -3.07 10.98
CA PHE A 112 11.56 -1.82 10.30
C PHE A 112 12.74 -1.36 9.45
N VAL A 113 12.46 -1.05 8.20
CA VAL A 113 13.29 -0.21 7.34
C VAL A 113 12.73 1.20 7.45
N PRO A 114 13.55 2.23 7.74
CA PRO A 114 13.06 3.60 7.80
C PRO A 114 12.72 4.13 6.40
N GLY A 115 11.54 4.73 6.26
CA GLY A 115 11.16 5.54 5.10
C GLY A 115 11.50 7.02 5.29
N ASN A 116 11.13 7.87 4.33
CA ASN A 116 11.43 9.30 4.43
C ASN A 116 10.55 10.01 5.46
N HIS A 117 9.35 9.51 5.74
CA HIS A 117 8.46 10.06 6.77
C HIS A 117 8.84 9.63 8.19
N ASP A 118 9.63 8.56 8.32
CA ASP A 118 10.10 8.04 9.62
C ASP A 118 11.30 8.83 10.18
N LEU A 119 11.87 9.74 9.39
CA LEU A 119 13.03 10.53 9.77
C LEU A 119 12.60 11.93 10.22
N THR A 120 12.93 12.26 11.47
CA THR A 120 12.89 13.64 11.98
C THR A 120 14.27 14.30 11.85
N THR A 121 14.29 15.62 11.68
CA THR A 121 15.51 16.44 11.63
C THR A 121 15.80 17.16 12.95
N ASP A 122 15.30 16.65 14.08
CA ASP A 122 15.59 17.21 15.41
C ASP A 122 17.07 17.63 15.59
#